data_AF-A0A7J9WFK8-F1
#
_entry.id   AF-A0A7J9WFK8-F1
#
_cell.length_a   1.000
_cell.length_b   1.000
_cell.length_c   1.000
_cell.angle_alpha   90.00
_cell.angle_beta   90.00
_cell.angle_gamma   90.00
#
_symmetry.space_group_name_H-M   'P 1'
#
loop_
_entity.id
_entity.type
_entity.pdbx_description
1 polymer ?
#
loop_
_entity_poly.entity_id
_entity_poly.type
_entity_poly.pdbx_seq_one_letter_code
_entity_poly.pdbx_strand_id
1 'polypeptide(L)'
;MAHLKVSSRSNPNAVAGAFAGVVRRHGRVEVQVVGAGALNQAVKAVAIARSMLAAQSIDIVCVPSFAEIEIDGKPRTAMQILVEQRTVETSMAPATSVVEGARVEELCSEATVDVVGAETGAAAPLVTKPVR
;
A
#
# COMPACT_ATOMS: atom_id res chain seq x y z
N MET A 1 -9.58 -18.89 2.64
CA MET A 1 -10.16 -17.64 3.19
C MET A 1 -10.58 -16.76 2.02
N ALA A 2 -11.63 -15.94 2.17
CA ALA A 2 -12.02 -15.00 1.12
C ALA A 2 -10.97 -13.88 1.03
N HIS A 3 -10.23 -13.84 -0.08
CA HIS A 3 -9.30 -12.75 -0.40
C HIS A 3 -10.07 -11.58 -1.01
N LEU A 4 -9.67 -10.34 -0.68
CA LEU A 4 -10.21 -9.17 -1.35
C LEU A 4 -9.54 -8.99 -2.70
N LYS A 5 -10.33 -8.80 -3.76
CA LYS A 5 -9.80 -8.51 -5.10
C LYS A 5 -9.88 -7.01 -5.36
N VAL A 6 -8.76 -6.43 -5.77
CA VAL A 6 -8.70 -5.01 -6.16
C VAL A 6 -8.37 -4.94 -7.65
N SER A 7 -9.01 -3.99 -8.34
CA SER A 7 -8.84 -3.73 -9.77
C SER A 7 -8.36 -2.30 -10.00
N SER A 8 -7.96 -1.97 -11.22
CA SER A 8 -7.59 -0.60 -11.59
C SER A 8 -8.74 0.41 -11.44
N ARG A 9 -10.00 -0.05 -11.45
CA ARG A 9 -11.20 0.79 -11.27
C ARG A 9 -11.68 0.88 -9.82
N SER A 10 -11.06 0.15 -8.91
CA SER A 10 -11.45 0.17 -7.50
C SER A 10 -11.20 1.56 -6.90
N ASN A 11 -12.15 2.08 -6.13
CA ASN A 11 -11.99 3.33 -5.40
C ASN A 11 -11.12 3.10 -4.14
N PRO A 12 -9.94 3.75 -4.02
CA PRO A 12 -9.04 3.52 -2.89
C PRO A 12 -9.67 3.79 -1.52
N ASN A 13 -10.57 4.77 -1.41
CA ASN A 13 -11.25 5.07 -0.15
C ASN A 13 -12.20 3.94 0.29
N ALA A 14 -12.94 3.38 -0.67
CA ALA A 14 -13.85 2.26 -0.38
C ALA A 14 -13.08 0.99 0.01
N VAL A 15 -11.99 0.71 -0.70
CA VAL A 15 -11.09 -0.41 -0.38
C VAL A 15 -10.43 -0.21 0.99
N ALA A 16 -10.00 1.00 1.32
CA ALA A 16 -9.42 1.32 2.63
C ALA A 16 -10.42 1.08 3.78
N GLY A 17 -11.67 1.48 3.60
CA GLY A 17 -12.74 1.19 4.55
C GLY A 17 -12.94 -0.32 4.77
N ALA A 18 -12.90 -1.10 3.69
CA ALA A 18 -12.96 -2.57 3.77
C ALA A 18 -11.74 -3.14 4.53
N PHE A 19 -10.52 -2.68 4.22
CA PHE A 19 -9.30 -3.11 4.91
C PHE A 19 -9.37 -2.81 6.40
N ALA A 20 -9.68 -1.57 6.78
CA ALA A 20 -9.81 -1.17 8.18
C ALA A 20 -10.87 -2.01 8.91
N GLY A 21 -12.01 -2.28 8.26
CA GLY A 21 -13.07 -3.11 8.83
C GLY A 21 -12.64 -4.57 9.05
N VAL A 22 -11.92 -5.16 8.10
CA VAL A 22 -11.44 -6.55 8.21
C VAL A 22 -10.30 -6.65 9.24
N VAL A 23 -9.30 -5.76 9.18
CA VAL A 23 -8.16 -5.74 10.10
C VAL A 23 -8.62 -5.55 11.55
N ARG A 24 -9.63 -4.71 11.81
CA ARG A 24 -10.20 -4.54 13.17
C ARG A 24 -10.80 -5.83 13.74
N ARG A 25 -11.41 -6.66 12.89
CA ARG A 25 -12.10 -7.88 13.34
C ARG A 25 -11.20 -9.11 13.34
N HIS A 26 -10.27 -9.19 12.40
CA HIS A 26 -9.53 -10.40 12.10
C HIS A 26 -8.01 -10.23 12.19
N GLY A 27 -7.53 -9.02 12.49
CA GLY A 27 -6.10 -8.69 12.58
C GLY A 27 -5.37 -8.59 11.23
N ARG A 28 -5.92 -9.18 10.16
CA ARG A 28 -5.29 -9.24 8.84
C ARG A 28 -6.29 -9.32 7.70
N VAL A 29 -5.86 -8.91 6.52
CA VAL A 29 -6.58 -9.06 5.25
C VAL A 29 -5.61 -9.45 4.14
N GLU A 30 -6.02 -10.40 3.33
CA GLU A 30 -5.29 -10.83 2.13
C GLU A 30 -5.92 -10.18 0.90
N VAL A 31 -5.08 -9.57 0.06
CA VAL A 31 -5.51 -8.80 -1.10
C VAL A 31 -4.82 -9.35 -2.35
N GLN A 32 -5.63 -9.71 -3.33
CA GLN A 32 -5.17 -10.18 -4.63
C GLN A 32 -5.32 -9.07 -5.67
N VAL A 33 -4.26 -8.80 -6.42
CA VAL A 33 -4.24 -7.79 -7.48
C VAL A 33 -3.53 -8.29 -8.72
N VAL A 34 -4.00 -7.82 -9.88
CA VAL A 34 -3.41 -8.14 -11.19
C VAL A 34 -3.20 -6.85 -11.98
N GLY A 35 -1.96 -6.63 -12.39
CA GLY A 35 -1.55 -5.46 -13.16
C GLY A 35 -1.27 -4.21 -12.32
N ALA A 36 -0.46 -3.32 -12.89
CA ALA A 36 0.06 -2.12 -12.20
C ALA A 36 -1.04 -1.19 -11.68
N GLY A 37 -2.11 -1.00 -12.46
CA GLY A 37 -3.24 -0.15 -12.04
C GLY A 37 -3.94 -0.67 -10.79
N ALA A 38 -4.20 -1.98 -10.70
CA ALA A 38 -4.80 -2.59 -9.52
C ALA A 38 -3.89 -2.51 -8.30
N LEU A 39 -2.59 -2.77 -8.49
CA LEU A 39 -1.58 -2.64 -7.44
C LEU A 39 -1.52 -1.22 -6.88
N ASN A 40 -1.53 -0.19 -7.74
CA ASN A 40 -1.54 1.21 -7.31
C ASN A 40 -2.78 1.53 -6.45
N GLN A 41 -3.96 1.05 -6.84
CA GLN A 41 -5.18 1.27 -6.05
C GLN A 41 -5.13 0.56 -4.70
N ALA A 42 -4.58 -0.67 -4.65
CA ALA A 42 -4.41 -1.40 -3.40
C ALA A 42 -3.43 -0.70 -2.46
N VAL A 43 -2.26 -0.26 -2.94
CA VAL A 43 -1.27 0.44 -2.12
C VAL A 43 -1.78 1.79 -1.62
N LYS A 44 -2.50 2.56 -2.46
CA LYS A 44 -3.21 3.77 -2.00
C LYS A 44 -4.20 3.46 -0.88
N ALA A 45 -4.97 2.38 -1.02
CA ALA A 45 -5.91 1.96 0.00
C ALA A 45 -5.22 1.54 1.30
N VAL A 46 -4.06 0.87 1.24
CA VAL A 46 -3.23 0.57 2.43
C VAL A 46 -2.83 1.85 3.14
N ALA A 47 -2.34 2.87 2.41
CA ALA A 47 -1.92 4.13 3.01
C ALA A 47 -3.08 4.85 3.72
N ILE A 48 -4.25 4.91 3.08
CA ILE A 48 -5.46 5.50 3.67
C ILE A 48 -5.92 4.70 4.89
N ALA A 49 -5.97 3.37 4.78
CA ALA A 49 -6.38 2.49 5.88
C ALA A 49 -5.46 2.63 7.09
N ARG A 50 -4.15 2.75 6.88
CA ARG A 50 -3.18 3.00 7.96
C ARG A 50 -3.49 4.28 8.70
N SER A 51 -3.74 5.39 7.99
CA SER A 51 -4.14 6.66 8.62
C SER A 51 -5.46 6.54 9.39
N MET A 52 -6.45 5.81 8.87
CA MET A 52 -7.73 5.56 9.55
C MET A 52 -7.58 4.70 10.81
N LEU A 53 -6.67 3.74 10.81
CA LEU A 53 -6.41 2.83 11.93
C LEU A 53 -5.50 3.45 12.99
N ALA A 54 -4.62 4.38 12.62
CA ALA A 54 -3.76 5.11 13.55
C ALA A 54 -4.57 5.90 14.59
N ALA A 55 -5.74 6.45 14.21
CA ALA A 55 -6.67 7.10 15.14
C ALA A 55 -7.19 6.16 16.26
N GLN A 56 -7.00 4.85 16.11
CA GLN A 56 -7.36 3.81 17.07
C GLN A 56 -6.14 3.09 17.65
N SER A 57 -4.94 3.69 17.51
CA SER A 57 -3.66 3.10 17.93
C SER A 57 -3.35 1.74 17.28
N ILE A 58 -3.91 1.47 16.09
CA ILE A 58 -3.61 0.27 15.30
C ILE A 58 -2.68 0.69 14.17
N ASP A 59 -1.45 0.16 14.17
CA ASP A 59 -0.53 0.26 13.03
C ASP A 59 -0.61 -1.02 12.18
N ILE A 60 -0.44 -0.88 10.87
CA ILE A 60 -0.48 -1.99 9.92
C ILE A 60 0.79 -2.04 9.07
N VAL A 61 1.17 -3.25 8.67
CA VAL A 61 2.21 -3.53 7.69
C VAL A 61 1.62 -4.11 6.42
N CYS A 62 2.35 -3.98 5.32
CA CYS A 62 2.00 -4.51 4.01
C CYS A 62 3.13 -5.41 3.54
N VAL A 63 2.84 -6.69 3.36
CA VAL A 63 3.80 -7.73 2.97
C VAL A 63 3.41 -8.25 1.59
N PRO A 64 4.09 -7.81 0.51
CA PRO A 64 3.81 -8.27 -0.84
C PRO A 64 4.46 -9.64 -1.12
N SER A 65 3.80 -10.43 -1.95
CA SER A 65 4.28 -11.72 -2.46
C SER A 65 3.69 -11.98 -3.86
N PHE A 66 4.26 -12.89 -4.62
CA PHE A 66 3.67 -13.36 -5.88
C PHE A 66 2.76 -14.55 -5.63
N ALA A 67 1.71 -14.66 -6.43
CA ALA A 67 0.82 -15.83 -6.45
C ALA A 67 0.46 -16.20 -7.89
N GLU A 68 0.34 -17.50 -8.16
CA GLU A 68 -0.25 -17.99 -9.41
C GLU A 68 -1.75 -18.12 -9.26
N ILE A 69 -2.49 -17.60 -10.23
CA ILE A 69 -3.94 -17.51 -10.18
C ILE A 69 -4.50 -17.87 -11.57
N GLU A 70 -5.75 -18.29 -11.61
CA GLU A 70 -6.43 -18.55 -12.87
C GLU A 70 -7.40 -17.41 -13.21
N ILE A 71 -7.26 -16.84 -14.40
CA ILE A 71 -8.19 -15.85 -14.97
C ILE A 71 -8.55 -16.30 -16.38
N ASP A 72 -9.85 -16.44 -16.64
CA ASP A 72 -10.38 -16.87 -17.94
C ASP A 72 -9.77 -18.20 -18.44
N GLY A 73 -9.57 -19.16 -17.53
CA GLY A 73 -8.98 -20.46 -17.84
C GLY A 73 -7.47 -20.44 -18.10
N LYS A 74 -6.79 -19.30 -17.87
CA LYS A 74 -5.36 -19.14 -18.13
C LYS A 74 -4.60 -18.81 -16.84
N PRO A 75 -3.44 -19.44 -16.61
CA PRO A 75 -2.59 -19.07 -15.49
C PRO A 75 -2.06 -17.65 -15.69
N ARG A 76 -2.11 -16.85 -14.61
CA ARG A 76 -1.59 -15.49 -14.54
C ARG A 76 -0.83 -15.33 -13.23
N THR A 77 0.27 -14.58 -13.29
CA THR A 77 0.96 -14.11 -12.08
C THR A 77 0.21 -12.92 -11.52
N ALA A 78 -0.23 -13.05 -10.27
CA ALA A 78 -0.80 -11.98 -9.47
C ALA A 78 0.16 -11.56 -8.37
N MET A 79 -0.10 -10.38 -7.82
CA MET A 79 0.50 -9.94 -6.57
C MET A 79 -0.50 -10.22 -5.45
N GLN A 80 -0.04 -10.88 -4.40
CA GLN A 80 -0.75 -11.13 -3.17
C GLN A 80 -0.16 -10.23 -2.08
N ILE A 81 -1.00 -9.39 -1.49
CA ILE A 81 -0.60 -8.42 -0.47
C ILE A 81 -1.28 -8.82 0.83
N LEU A 82 -0.48 -9.22 1.81
CA LEU A 82 -0.95 -9.37 3.18
C LEU A 82 -0.87 -8.02 3.88
N VAL A 83 -2.00 -7.57 4.41
CA VAL A 83 -2.08 -6.37 5.24
C VAL A 83 -2.51 -6.80 6.63
N GLU A 84 -1.65 -6.59 7.63
CA GLU A 84 -1.90 -7.06 8.99
C GLU A 84 -1.43 -6.07 10.04
N GLN A 85 -1.97 -6.20 11.25
CA GLN A 85 -1.54 -5.38 12.38
C GLN A 85 -0.05 -5.63 12.67
N ARG A 86 0.69 -4.56 12.93
CA ARG A 86 2.06 -4.68 13.42
C ARG A 86 2.03 -5.12 14.88
N THR A 87 2.33 -6.38 15.15
CA THR A 87 2.68 -6.80 16.51
C THR A 87 4.09 -6.32 16.80
N VAL A 88 4.24 -5.34 17.68
CA VAL A 88 5.55 -5.02 18.27
C VAL A 88 5.78 -6.06 19.34
N GLU A 89 6.59 -7.08 19.05
CA GLU A 89 7.14 -7.90 20.13
C GLU A 89 8.06 -7.01 20.95
N THR A 90 7.63 -6.65 22.16
CA THR A 90 8.50 -6.00 23.13
C THR A 90 9.54 -7.03 23.61
N SER A 91 10.56 -7.29 22.82
CA SER A 91 11.85 -7.76 23.33
C SER A 91 12.72 -6.53 23.60
N MET A 92 12.44 -5.81 24.69
CA MET A 92 13.34 -4.78 25.18
C MET A 92 14.47 -5.43 26.00
N ALA A 93 15.61 -5.65 25.36
CA ALA A 93 16.91 -5.45 26.00
C ALA A 93 17.48 -4.13 25.47
N PRO A 94 18.03 -3.23 26.31
CA PRO A 94 18.52 -1.95 25.84
C PRO A 94 19.86 -2.16 25.11
N ALA A 95 19.85 -2.09 23.78
CA ALA A 95 21.08 -1.99 23.01
C ALA A 95 21.53 -0.51 23.01
N THR A 96 22.33 -0.14 24.02
CA THR A 96 23.20 1.02 23.91
C THR A 96 24.30 0.70 22.92
N SER A 97 24.20 1.24 21.71
CA SER A 97 25.38 1.64 20.94
C SER A 97 24.97 2.74 19.99
N VAL A 98 25.42 3.95 20.32
CA VAL A 98 25.50 5.08 19.39
C VAL A 98 26.27 4.58 18.16
N VAL A 99 25.63 4.57 16.99
CA VAL A 99 26.33 4.50 15.70
C VAL A 99 26.24 5.87 15.09
N GLU A 100 27.33 6.61 15.27
CA GLU A 100 27.61 7.86 14.62
C GLU A 100 27.96 7.59 13.15
N GLY A 101 27.17 8.16 12.23
CA GLY A 101 27.54 8.35 10.82
C GLY A 101 27.49 7.12 9.91
N ALA A 102 26.30 6.68 9.50
CA ALA A 102 26.13 5.98 8.23
C ALA A 102 25.59 6.97 7.19
N ARG A 103 26.45 7.41 6.26
CA ARG A 103 26.03 8.19 5.09
C ARG A 103 25.11 7.32 4.22
N VAL A 104 23.98 7.89 3.80
CA VAL A 104 22.91 7.22 3.05
C VAL A 104 23.27 7.11 1.55
N GLU A 105 24.46 6.64 1.23
CA GLU A 105 24.94 6.58 -0.17
C GLU A 105 25.60 5.23 -0.49
N GLU A 106 24.94 4.10 -0.19
CA GLU A 106 25.30 2.84 -0.86
C GLU A 106 24.21 1.76 -0.70
N LEU A 107 23.09 1.94 -1.38
CA LEU A 107 22.17 0.84 -1.70
C LEU A 107 21.46 1.22 -3.01
N CYS A 108 21.61 0.32 -4.00
CA CYS A 108 21.05 0.35 -5.36
C CYS A 108 21.89 1.05 -6.43
N SER A 109 22.91 0.36 -6.97
CA SER A 109 23.58 0.75 -8.22
C SER A 109 23.12 0.00 -9.48
N GLU A 110 22.11 -0.89 -9.44
CA GLU A 110 21.61 -1.57 -10.66
C GLU A 110 20.08 -1.72 -10.71
N ALA A 111 19.35 -0.67 -10.34
CA ALA A 111 17.97 -0.54 -10.78
C ALA A 111 17.81 0.87 -11.37
N THR A 112 17.95 0.98 -12.69
CA THR A 112 17.42 2.14 -13.41
C THR A 112 15.90 2.10 -13.27
N VAL A 113 15.39 2.79 -12.25
CA VAL A 113 13.97 3.09 -12.16
C VAL A 113 13.74 4.23 -13.14
N ASP A 114 13.19 3.92 -14.31
CA ASP A 114 12.65 4.97 -15.18
C ASP A 114 11.59 5.72 -14.38
N VAL A 115 11.91 6.94 -13.98
CA VAL A 115 10.91 7.88 -13.48
C VAL A 115 10.06 8.22 -14.69
N VAL A 116 9.03 7.42 -14.95
CA VAL A 116 7.96 7.79 -15.88
C VAL A 116 7.41 9.08 -15.31
N GLY A 117 7.69 10.19 -16.00
CA GLY A 117 7.19 11.50 -15.66
C GLY A 117 5.71 11.36 -15.35
N ALA A 118 5.31 11.75 -14.15
CA ALA A 118 3.91 11.90 -13.84
C ALA A 118 3.36 12.85 -14.90
N GLU A 119 2.66 12.32 -15.90
CA GLU A 119 1.87 13.15 -16.80
C GLU A 119 0.80 13.79 -15.92
N THR A 120 1.15 14.97 -15.43
CA THR A 120 0.21 15.92 -14.86
C THR A 120 -0.83 16.15 -15.95
N GLY A 121 -1.97 15.47 -15.83
CA GLY A 121 -3.18 15.93 -16.49
C GLY A 121 -3.31 17.41 -16.15
N ALA A 122 -3.22 18.26 -17.17
CA ALA A 122 -3.24 19.70 -17.02
C ALA A 122 -4.45 20.10 -16.17
N ALA A 123 -4.18 20.54 -14.94
CA ALA A 123 -5.18 21.25 -14.16
C ALA A 123 -5.44 22.55 -14.91
N ALA A 124 -6.62 22.67 -15.53
CA ALA A 124 -7.07 23.92 -16.11
C ALA A 124 -7.00 25.01 -15.03
N PRO A 125 -6.47 26.21 -15.34
CA PRO A 125 -6.34 27.27 -14.35
C PRO A 125 -7.72 27.67 -13.84
N LEU A 126 -7.88 27.66 -12.51
CA LEU A 126 -9.05 28.22 -11.82
C LEU A 126 -9.15 29.70 -12.15
N VAL A 127 -10.01 30.06 -13.10
CA VAL A 127 -10.42 31.44 -13.34
C VAL A 127 -11.30 31.86 -12.15
N THR A 128 -10.73 32.61 -11.22
CA THR A 128 -11.51 33.30 -10.20
C THR A 128 -12.23 34.47 -10.87
N LYS A 129 -13.53 34.31 -11.14
CA LYS A 129 -14.38 35.46 -11.49
C LYS A 129 -14.54 36.33 -10.24
N PRO A 130 -14.38 37.67 -10.32
CA PRO A 130 -14.68 38.54 -9.21
C PRO A 130 -16.17 38.43 -8.88
N VAL A 131 -16.48 38.20 -7.61
CA VAL A 131 -17.83 38.35 -7.07
C VAL A 131 -18.16 39.83 -7.14
N ARG A 132 -19.24 40.17 -7.85
CA ARG A 132 -19.82 41.51 -7.89
C ARG A 132 -21.10 41.51 -7.09
#